data_AF-A0A7S0FKD2-F1
#
_entry.id   AF-A0A7S0FKD2-F1
#
_cell.length_a   1.000
_cell.length_b   1.000
_cell.length_c   1.000
_cell.angle_alpha   90.00
_cell.angle_beta   90.00
_cell.angle_gamma   90.00
#
_symmetry.space_group_name_H-M   'P 1'
#
loop_
_entity.id
_entity.type
_entity.pdbx_description
1 polymer ?
#
loop_
_entity_poly.entity_id
_entity_poly.type
_entity_poly.pdbx_seq_one_letter_code
_entity_poly.pdbx_strand_id
1 'polypeptide(L)'
;GTTPPFQWAALDPANEIPYFKGQRALDDEATIFVLPFPFPLYGQFFEQVLVSSNGVLVFGDGENPNGYGDLRSPYEPNGLVAPFWDDLVCASYSQLFAAPLPPESPGVVLQFVSFTLWSEAAEANDYVDSPRLSFEVRLYTDGQIVVNVLEFPASVAGRSSLKVGIETTDGNF
;
A
#
# COMPACT_ATOMS: atom_id res chain seq x y z
N GLY A 1 19.27 5.74 23.83
CA GLY A 1 18.09 6.60 23.93
C GLY A 1 16.92 5.83 23.36
N THR A 2 15.74 5.93 23.96
CA THR A 2 14.52 5.30 23.43
C THR A 2 14.13 6.01 22.13
N THR A 3 13.98 5.27 21.04
CA THR A 3 13.42 5.78 19.78
C THR A 3 12.06 6.44 20.08
N PRO A 4 11.80 7.68 19.65
CA PRO A 4 10.49 8.29 19.83
C PRO A 4 9.43 7.42 19.13
N PRO A 5 8.22 7.30 19.72
CA PRO A 5 7.15 6.52 19.12
C PRO A 5 6.77 7.11 17.75
N PHE A 6 6.33 6.25 16.85
CA PHE A 6 5.73 6.66 15.59
C PHE A 6 4.57 7.65 15.85
N GLN A 7 4.55 8.76 15.12
CA GLN A 7 3.43 9.69 15.10
C GLN A 7 2.95 9.82 13.64
N TRP A 8 1.69 9.49 13.42
CA TRP A 8 1.05 9.71 12.12
C TRP A 8 1.04 11.21 11.81
N ALA A 9 1.50 11.56 10.61
CA ALA A 9 1.50 12.92 10.12
C ALA A 9 0.83 12.97 8.76
N ALA A 10 -0.07 13.93 8.57
CA ALA A 10 -0.60 14.23 7.25
C ALA A 10 0.54 14.72 6.34
N LEU A 11 0.59 14.22 5.12
CA LEU A 11 1.53 14.67 4.10
C LEU A 11 0.98 15.91 3.38
N ASP A 12 1.87 16.66 2.72
CA ASP A 12 1.48 17.81 1.90
C ASP A 12 0.49 17.36 0.80
N PRO A 13 -0.67 18.03 0.64
CA PRO A 13 -1.62 17.75 -0.44
C PRO A 13 -1.01 17.75 -1.85
N ALA A 14 0.11 18.43 -2.07
CA ALA A 14 0.83 18.41 -3.34
C ALA A 14 1.46 17.04 -3.67
N ASN A 15 1.61 16.16 -2.67
CA ASN A 15 2.19 14.81 -2.82
C ASN A 15 1.12 13.73 -3.09
N GLU A 16 -0.15 14.12 -3.25
CA GLU A 16 -1.21 13.17 -3.60
C GLU A 16 -0.98 12.60 -5.00
N ILE A 17 -1.04 11.27 -5.13
CA ILE A 17 -0.94 10.59 -6.42
C ILE A 17 -2.24 10.88 -7.21
N PRO A 18 -2.17 11.61 -8.34
CA PRO A 18 -3.37 12.10 -9.02
C PRO A 18 -4.32 10.99 -9.50
N TYR A 19 -3.80 9.80 -9.75
CA TYR A 19 -4.59 8.65 -10.20
C TYR A 19 -5.71 8.27 -9.21
N PHE A 20 -5.47 8.39 -7.91
CA PHE A 20 -6.45 8.05 -6.86
C PHE A 20 -7.30 9.24 -6.41
N LYS A 21 -6.95 10.47 -6.82
CA LYS A 21 -7.56 11.69 -6.29
C LYS A 21 -9.03 11.82 -6.70
N GLY A 22 -9.92 11.79 -5.71
CA GLY A 22 -11.36 12.01 -5.89
C GLY A 22 -12.06 10.89 -6.68
N GLN A 23 -11.44 9.72 -6.76
CA GLN A 23 -12.02 8.54 -7.40
C GLN A 23 -13.21 8.02 -6.60
N ARG A 24 -14.21 7.47 -7.28
CA ARG A 24 -15.42 6.95 -6.63
C ARG A 24 -15.48 5.45 -6.83
N ALA A 25 -15.51 4.68 -5.74
CA ALA A 25 -15.51 3.22 -5.76
C ALA A 25 -14.47 2.61 -6.73
N LEU A 26 -13.24 3.14 -6.74
CA LEU A 26 -12.16 2.61 -7.57
C LEU A 26 -11.62 1.34 -6.91
N ASP A 27 -11.67 0.25 -7.66
CA ASP A 27 -11.47 -1.12 -7.19
C ASP A 27 -10.64 -1.89 -8.21
N ASP A 28 -9.74 -2.76 -7.75
CA ASP A 28 -8.83 -3.54 -8.60
C ASP A 28 -8.01 -2.72 -9.60
N GLU A 29 -7.68 -1.50 -9.21
CA GLU A 29 -6.92 -0.56 -10.03
C GLU A 29 -5.56 -0.25 -9.41
N ALA A 30 -4.60 0.10 -10.27
CA ALA A 30 -3.25 0.41 -9.85
C ALA A 30 -2.58 1.45 -10.74
N THR A 31 -1.51 2.04 -10.23
CA THR A 31 -0.70 3.00 -10.97
C THR A 31 0.79 2.77 -10.73
N ILE A 32 1.60 3.09 -11.72
CA ILE A 32 3.06 3.01 -11.59
C ILE A 32 3.54 4.28 -10.90
N PHE A 33 4.27 4.11 -9.81
CA PHE A 33 5.00 5.18 -9.13
C PHE A 33 6.50 5.04 -9.41
N VAL A 34 7.10 6.09 -9.98
CA VAL A 34 8.56 6.16 -10.18
C VAL A 34 9.23 6.45 -8.84
N LEU A 35 10.10 5.56 -8.40
CA LEU A 35 10.81 5.71 -7.14
C LEU A 35 11.87 6.81 -7.26
N PRO A 36 12.08 7.63 -6.21
CA PRO A 36 13.08 8.69 -6.24
C PRO A 36 14.53 8.17 -6.18
N PHE A 37 14.71 6.87 -6.00
CA PHE A 37 15.99 6.16 -6.01
C PHE A 37 15.74 4.67 -6.34
N PRO A 38 16.74 3.93 -6.85
CA PRO A 38 16.62 2.49 -7.04
C PRO A 38 16.45 1.78 -5.69
N PHE A 39 15.30 1.17 -5.46
CA PHE A 39 15.00 0.46 -4.22
C PHE A 39 15.51 -0.99 -4.28
N PRO A 40 16.35 -1.44 -3.34
CA PRO A 40 16.81 -2.82 -3.28
C PRO A 40 15.74 -3.74 -2.67
N LEU A 41 15.35 -4.79 -3.40
CA LEU A 41 14.46 -5.84 -2.92
C LEU A 41 14.95 -7.19 -3.44
N TYR A 42 15.22 -8.14 -2.53
CA TYR A 42 15.71 -9.50 -2.85
C TYR A 42 16.88 -9.57 -3.85
N GLY A 43 17.87 -8.68 -3.69
CA GLY A 43 19.08 -8.66 -4.51
C GLY A 43 18.93 -8.01 -5.89
N GLN A 44 17.75 -7.45 -6.18
CA GLN A 44 17.49 -6.66 -7.38
C GLN A 44 17.20 -5.20 -7.01
N PHE A 45 17.39 -4.29 -7.96
CA PHE A 45 17.07 -2.87 -7.80
C PHE A 45 15.90 -2.50 -8.69
N PHE A 46 14.94 -1.78 -8.13
CA PHE A 46 13.74 -1.34 -8.83
C PHE A 46 13.67 0.18 -8.88
N GLU A 47 13.41 0.74 -10.07
CA GLU A 47 13.25 2.18 -10.28
C GLU A 47 11.79 2.62 -10.22
N GLN A 48 10.86 1.67 -10.21
CA GLN A 48 9.44 1.91 -10.16
C GLN A 48 8.75 0.81 -9.36
N VAL A 49 7.54 1.10 -8.91
CA VAL A 49 6.68 0.17 -8.19
C VAL A 49 5.25 0.36 -8.66
N LEU A 50 4.52 -0.73 -8.83
CA LEU A 50 3.08 -0.70 -9.05
C LEU A 50 2.40 -0.55 -7.69
N VAL A 51 1.56 0.47 -7.56
CA VAL A 51 0.82 0.79 -6.33
C VAL A 51 -0.64 0.41 -6.55
N SER A 52 -1.10 -0.65 -5.88
CA SER A 52 -2.46 -1.16 -6.00
C SER A 52 -3.41 -0.51 -5.00
N SER A 53 -4.66 -0.30 -5.42
CA SER A 53 -5.78 0.03 -4.53
C SER A 53 -5.94 -0.99 -3.40
N ASN A 54 -5.64 -2.26 -3.67
CA ASN A 54 -5.72 -3.41 -2.76
C ASN A 54 -4.66 -3.42 -1.64
N GLY A 55 -3.95 -2.31 -1.42
CA GLY A 55 -3.02 -2.16 -0.29
C GLY A 55 -1.73 -2.98 -0.40
N VAL A 56 -1.29 -3.18 -1.64
CA VAL A 56 -0.07 -3.92 -1.98
C VAL A 56 0.77 -3.15 -2.99
N LEU A 57 2.08 -3.23 -2.80
CA LEU A 57 3.08 -2.76 -3.75
C LEU A 57 3.66 -3.96 -4.50
N VAL A 58 3.75 -3.86 -5.82
CA VAL A 58 4.30 -4.92 -6.69
C VAL A 58 5.53 -4.39 -7.41
N PHE A 59 6.65 -5.07 -7.26
CA PHE A 59 7.94 -4.71 -7.86
C PHE A 59 8.27 -5.63 -9.04
N GLY A 60 8.85 -5.06 -10.09
CA GLY A 60 9.24 -5.81 -11.29
C GLY A 60 8.09 -5.94 -12.29
N ASP A 61 8.00 -7.11 -12.93
CA ASP A 61 7.02 -7.40 -14.00
C ASP A 61 5.70 -7.99 -13.48
N GLY A 62 5.50 -8.00 -12.16
CA GLY A 62 4.27 -8.50 -11.53
C GLY A 62 3.04 -7.68 -11.88
N GLU A 63 1.88 -8.34 -11.91
CA GLU A 63 0.60 -7.74 -12.31
C GLU A 63 -0.12 -7.06 -11.12
N ASN A 64 -1.14 -6.24 -11.41
CA ASN A 64 -2.03 -5.77 -10.35
C ASN A 64 -2.90 -6.95 -9.85
N PRO A 65 -2.94 -7.25 -8.55
CA PRO A 65 -3.88 -8.24 -8.06
C PRO A 65 -5.33 -7.77 -8.14
N ASN A 66 -6.20 -8.69 -8.55
CA ASN A 66 -7.65 -8.56 -8.42
C ASN A 66 -8.05 -9.03 -7.01
N GLY A 67 -8.29 -8.08 -6.12
CA GLY A 67 -8.56 -8.27 -4.70
C GLY A 67 -7.36 -8.77 -3.91
N TYR A 68 -7.58 -9.84 -3.15
CA TYR A 68 -6.58 -10.45 -2.26
C TYR A 68 -5.96 -11.70 -2.88
N GLY A 69 -4.77 -12.04 -2.39
CA GLY A 69 -4.08 -13.29 -2.74
C GLY A 69 -3.34 -13.88 -1.54
N ASP A 70 -2.36 -14.71 -1.85
CA ASP A 70 -1.49 -15.35 -0.87
C ASP A 70 -0.05 -14.83 -1.01
N LEU A 71 0.62 -14.68 0.12
CA LEU A 71 2.07 -14.54 0.15
C LEU A 71 2.69 -15.95 0.11
N ARG A 72 3.86 -16.05 -0.50
CA ARG A 72 4.58 -17.30 -0.79
C ARG A 72 3.84 -18.14 -1.83
N SER A 73 3.35 -17.48 -2.86
CA SER A 73 2.66 -18.08 -3.98
C SER A 73 3.59 -18.16 -5.19
N PRO A 74 3.74 -19.32 -5.86
CA PRO A 74 4.46 -19.38 -7.13
C PRO A 74 3.66 -18.78 -8.30
N TYR A 75 2.47 -18.25 -8.03
CA TYR A 75 1.62 -17.57 -8.99
C TYR A 75 1.69 -16.06 -8.75
N GLU A 76 1.63 -15.31 -9.85
CA GLU A 76 1.59 -13.85 -9.84
C GLU A 76 0.40 -13.29 -9.03
N PRO A 77 0.55 -12.08 -8.46
CA PRO A 77 1.72 -11.22 -8.56
C PRO A 77 2.84 -11.62 -7.58
N ASN A 78 4.10 -11.47 -8.01
CA ASN A 78 5.28 -11.63 -7.15
C ASN A 78 6.06 -10.33 -6.93
N GLY A 79 7.07 -10.35 -6.05
CA GLY A 79 7.87 -9.17 -5.70
C GLY A 79 7.06 -8.20 -4.86
N LEU A 80 6.39 -8.70 -3.82
CA LEU A 80 5.39 -7.94 -3.09
C LEU A 80 5.94 -7.26 -1.84
N VAL A 81 5.42 -6.07 -1.56
CA VAL A 81 5.34 -5.51 -0.22
C VAL A 81 3.87 -5.24 0.08
N ALA A 82 3.28 -6.05 0.94
CA ALA A 82 1.88 -6.02 1.33
C ALA A 82 1.74 -5.42 2.74
N PRO A 83 1.66 -4.09 2.89
CA PRO A 83 1.38 -3.48 4.20
C PRO A 83 -0.01 -3.85 4.71
N PHE A 84 -0.99 -4.00 3.81
CA PHE A 84 -2.35 -4.37 4.11
C PHE A 84 -3.02 -4.93 2.85
N TRP A 85 -2.56 -6.08 2.35
CA TRP A 85 -3.11 -6.64 1.12
C TRP A 85 -4.43 -7.35 1.39
N ASP A 86 -5.50 -6.76 0.86
CA ASP A 86 -6.84 -7.32 0.88
C ASP A 86 -7.65 -6.74 -0.28
N ASP A 87 -8.91 -7.12 -0.38
CA ASP A 87 -9.87 -6.53 -1.32
C ASP A 87 -10.30 -5.13 -0.85
N LEU A 88 -9.50 -4.12 -1.23
CA LEU A 88 -9.66 -2.72 -0.81
C LEU A 88 -10.08 -1.83 -1.98
N VAL A 89 -10.91 -0.86 -1.65
CA VAL A 89 -11.39 0.15 -2.60
C VAL A 89 -11.00 1.56 -2.16
N CYS A 90 -10.78 2.41 -3.15
CA CYS A 90 -10.61 3.85 -3.02
C CYS A 90 -11.96 4.54 -3.27
N ALA A 91 -12.58 5.02 -2.20
CA ALA A 91 -13.80 5.84 -2.25
C ALA A 91 -13.45 7.33 -2.47
N SER A 92 -14.45 8.20 -2.66
CA SER A 92 -14.20 9.64 -2.95
C SER A 92 -13.45 10.40 -1.85
N TYR A 93 -13.40 9.85 -0.65
CA TYR A 93 -12.67 10.38 0.50
C TYR A 93 -11.29 9.74 0.70
N SER A 94 -10.97 8.67 -0.03
CA SER A 94 -9.68 7.99 0.05
C SER A 94 -8.61 8.82 -0.64
N GLN A 95 -7.40 8.79 -0.10
CA GLN A 95 -6.27 9.52 -0.66
C GLN A 95 -5.01 8.67 -0.59
N LEU A 96 -4.18 8.76 -1.61
CA LEU A 96 -2.89 8.08 -1.64
C LEU A 96 -1.80 9.11 -1.93
N PHE A 97 -0.80 9.17 -1.05
CA PHE A 97 0.29 10.12 -1.13
C PHE A 97 1.62 9.41 -1.32
N ALA A 98 2.57 10.06 -2.01
CA ALA A 98 3.96 9.65 -2.03
C ALA A 98 4.88 10.85 -1.78
N ALA A 99 5.71 10.78 -0.74
CA ALA A 99 6.58 11.90 -0.34
C ALA A 99 7.98 11.42 0.06
N PRO A 100 9.03 12.23 -0.17
CA PRO A 100 10.36 11.92 0.32
C PRO A 100 10.41 11.95 1.85
N LEU A 101 11.18 11.05 2.44
CA LEU A 101 11.53 11.07 3.86
C LEU A 101 12.67 12.07 4.14
N PRO A 102 12.88 12.47 5.41
CA PRO A 102 13.93 13.41 5.77
C PRO A 102 15.34 12.95 5.35
N PRO A 103 16.26 13.87 5.02
CA PRO A 103 17.62 13.52 4.57
C PRO A 103 18.43 12.66 5.54
N GLU A 104 18.13 12.72 6.84
CA GLU A 104 18.78 11.97 7.92
C GLU A 104 18.37 10.48 7.92
N SER A 105 17.26 10.15 7.25
CA SER A 105 16.73 8.80 7.09
C SER A 105 16.08 8.70 5.71
N PRO A 106 16.90 8.75 4.64
CA PRO A 106 16.43 8.98 3.28
C PRO A 106 15.61 7.79 2.77
N GLY A 107 14.54 8.11 2.06
CA GLY A 107 13.59 7.15 1.54
C GLY A 107 12.36 7.83 0.97
N VAL A 108 11.32 7.04 0.74
CA VAL A 108 10.00 7.50 0.31
C VAL A 108 8.93 6.85 1.18
N VAL A 109 7.90 7.60 1.53
CA VAL A 109 6.68 7.08 2.16
C VAL A 109 5.57 7.04 1.14
N LEU A 110 4.85 5.91 1.05
CA LEU A 110 3.55 5.83 0.42
C LEU A 110 2.49 5.71 1.51
N GLN A 111 1.58 6.68 1.60
CA GLN A 111 0.58 6.78 2.66
C GLN A 111 -0.82 6.61 2.06
N PHE A 112 -1.51 5.55 2.50
CA PHE A 112 -2.88 5.21 2.16
C PHE A 112 -3.79 5.76 3.25
N VAL A 113 -4.70 6.66 2.89
CA VAL A 113 -5.56 7.38 3.83
C VAL A 113 -7.02 7.04 3.55
N SER A 114 -7.71 6.51 4.55
CA SER A 114 -9.15 6.21 4.50
C SER A 114 -9.56 5.32 3.32
N PHE A 115 -8.83 4.24 3.06
CA PHE A 115 -9.31 3.15 2.19
C PHE A 115 -10.39 2.34 2.93
N THR A 116 -11.12 1.48 2.25
CA THR A 116 -12.13 0.59 2.85
C THR A 116 -12.13 -0.77 2.18
N LEU A 117 -12.73 -1.77 2.80
CA LEU A 117 -12.96 -3.07 2.17
C LEU A 117 -14.05 -2.98 1.11
N TRP A 118 -13.89 -3.76 0.05
CA TRP A 118 -14.94 -3.96 -0.95
C TRP A 118 -16.20 -4.60 -0.33
N SER A 119 -17.35 -4.19 -0.86
CA SER A 119 -18.66 -4.73 -0.53
C SER A 119 -19.66 -4.25 -1.57
N GLU A 120 -20.25 -5.18 -2.31
CA GLU A 120 -21.31 -4.93 -3.30
C GLU A 120 -22.43 -4.01 -2.76
N ALA A 121 -22.87 -4.20 -1.51
CA ALA A 121 -23.94 -3.41 -0.91
C ALA A 121 -23.56 -1.92 -0.66
N ALA A 122 -22.27 -1.61 -0.60
CA ALA A 122 -21.75 -0.29 -0.27
C ALA A 122 -21.23 0.47 -1.51
N GLU A 123 -21.08 -0.20 -2.64
CA GLU A 123 -20.59 0.44 -3.88
C GLU A 123 -21.52 1.58 -4.32
N ALA A 124 -22.83 1.34 -4.30
CA ALA A 124 -23.84 2.31 -4.74
C ALA A 124 -23.80 3.62 -3.94
N ASN A 125 -23.42 3.56 -2.65
CA ASN A 125 -23.32 4.73 -1.78
C ASN A 125 -21.87 5.23 -1.59
N ASP A 126 -20.92 4.78 -2.42
CA ASP A 126 -19.50 5.15 -2.33
C ASP A 126 -18.92 4.91 -0.93
N TYR A 127 -19.33 3.80 -0.31
CA TYR A 127 -18.77 3.32 0.95
C TYR A 127 -18.79 4.34 2.10
N VAL A 128 -19.72 5.31 2.09
CA VAL A 128 -19.74 6.42 3.06
C VAL A 128 -19.84 5.97 4.51
N ASP A 129 -20.51 4.83 4.75
CA ASP A 129 -20.73 4.23 6.07
C ASP A 129 -19.74 3.09 6.38
N SER A 130 -18.77 2.83 5.51
CA SER A 130 -17.85 1.70 5.65
C SER A 130 -16.68 2.03 6.60
N PRO A 131 -16.13 1.02 7.30
CA PRO A 131 -14.93 1.18 8.11
C PRO A 131 -13.75 1.66 7.27
N ARG A 132 -13.00 2.62 7.82
CA ARG A 132 -11.86 3.23 7.12
C ARG A 132 -10.54 2.70 7.65
N LEU A 133 -9.60 2.57 6.74
CA LEU A 133 -8.27 1.99 6.96
C LEU A 133 -7.24 3.06 6.55
N SER A 134 -6.23 3.27 7.39
CA SER A 134 -5.09 4.13 7.03
C SER A 134 -3.79 3.45 7.44
N PHE A 135 -2.87 3.34 6.49
CA PHE A 135 -1.56 2.73 6.67
C PHE A 135 -0.55 3.40 5.76
N GLU A 136 0.72 3.18 6.05
CA GLU A 136 1.81 3.65 5.21
C GLU A 136 2.92 2.62 5.13
N VAL A 137 3.64 2.66 4.02
CA VAL A 137 4.88 1.93 3.81
C VAL A 137 5.98 2.92 3.53
N ARG A 138 7.09 2.76 4.24
CA ARG A 138 8.31 3.54 4.08
C ARG A 138 9.38 2.65 3.47
N LEU A 139 9.88 3.05 2.31
CA LEU A 139 10.97 2.40 1.61
C LEU A 139 12.21 3.26 1.82
N TYR A 140 13.21 2.75 2.53
CA TYR A 140 14.47 3.44 2.78
C TYR A 140 15.51 3.08 1.72
N THR A 141 16.47 3.97 1.49
CA THR A 141 17.52 3.77 0.46
C THR A 141 18.42 2.58 0.72
N ASP A 142 18.47 2.09 1.96
CA ASP A 142 19.25 0.91 2.37
C ASP A 142 18.47 -0.41 2.27
N GLY A 143 17.23 -0.37 1.80
CA GLY A 143 16.35 -1.54 1.68
C GLY A 143 15.51 -1.83 2.93
N GLN A 144 15.62 -1.02 3.99
CA GLN A 144 14.68 -1.14 5.10
C GLN A 144 13.26 -0.82 4.61
N ILE A 145 12.31 -1.65 5.04
CA ILE A 145 10.88 -1.46 4.83
C ILE A 145 10.24 -1.29 6.20
N VAL A 146 9.48 -0.21 6.39
CA VAL A 146 8.68 0.00 7.59
C VAL A 146 7.22 0.11 7.19
N VAL A 147 6.37 -0.70 7.79
CA VAL A 147 4.92 -0.62 7.65
C VAL A 147 4.35 -0.05 8.94
N ASN A 148 3.56 1.02 8.84
CA ASN A 148 2.81 1.58 9.96
C ASN A 148 1.32 1.55 9.64
N VAL A 149 0.52 1.05 10.58
CA VAL A 149 -0.94 1.09 10.49
C VAL A 149 -1.41 2.08 11.55
N LEU A 150 -2.21 3.09 11.16
CA LEU A 150 -2.67 4.14 12.07
C LEU A 150 -3.50 3.55 13.21
N GLU A 151 -4.52 2.79 12.83
CA GLU A 151 -5.36 2.01 13.73
C GLU A 151 -5.76 0.75 12.97
N PHE A 152 -5.60 -0.41 13.61
CA PHE A 152 -6.05 -1.66 13.03
C PHE A 152 -7.56 -1.79 13.28
N PRO A 153 -8.42 -1.69 12.24
CA PRO A 153 -9.85 -1.66 12.46
C PRO A 153 -10.33 -2.99 13.05
N ALA A 154 -11.20 -2.95 14.05
CA ALA A 154 -11.78 -4.17 14.61
C ALA A 154 -12.56 -5.00 13.56
N SER A 155 -13.05 -4.36 12.48
CA SER A 155 -13.77 -5.01 11.38
C SER A 155 -12.90 -6.01 10.59
N VAL A 156 -11.57 -5.90 10.65
CA VAL A 156 -10.64 -6.83 9.97
C VAL A 156 -9.98 -7.81 10.94
N ALA A 157 -10.30 -7.74 12.24
CA ALA A 157 -9.73 -8.66 13.22
C ALA A 157 -10.18 -10.11 12.93
N GLY A 158 -9.23 -10.95 12.52
CA GLY A 158 -9.50 -12.35 12.16
C GLY A 158 -9.92 -12.58 10.71
N ARG A 159 -9.83 -11.56 9.85
CA ARG A 159 -10.10 -11.70 8.41
C ARG A 159 -8.98 -12.53 7.75
N SER A 160 -9.33 -13.65 7.12
CA SER A 160 -8.34 -14.60 6.56
C SER A 160 -7.76 -14.17 5.21
N SER A 161 -8.46 -13.30 4.48
CA SER A 161 -7.99 -12.76 3.20
C SER A 161 -6.83 -11.79 3.39
N LEU A 162 -6.84 -10.99 4.46
CA LEU A 162 -5.80 -10.01 4.76
C LEU A 162 -4.42 -10.64 4.87
N LYS A 163 -3.48 -10.15 4.06
CA LYS A 163 -2.06 -10.48 4.14
C LYS A 163 -1.24 -9.26 4.52
N VAL A 164 -0.31 -9.46 5.45
CA VAL A 164 0.72 -8.48 5.81
C VAL A 164 2.07 -9.17 5.67
N GLY A 165 2.94 -8.64 4.81
CA GLY A 165 4.26 -9.23 4.62
C GLY A 165 4.96 -8.76 3.35
N ILE A 166 6.01 -9.51 3.00
CA ILE A 166 6.84 -9.28 1.81
C ILE A 166 7.04 -10.61 1.10
N GLU A 167 7.23 -10.57 -0.22
CA GLU A 167 7.44 -11.75 -1.06
C GLU A 167 8.57 -11.52 -2.06
N THR A 168 9.32 -12.57 -2.36
CA THR A 168 10.35 -12.57 -3.40
C THR A 168 9.74 -12.34 -4.78
N THR A 169 10.59 -11.97 -5.74
CA THR A 169 10.20 -11.74 -7.14
C THR A 169 9.87 -13.02 -7.91
N ASP A 170 10.07 -14.19 -7.32
CA ASP A 170 9.77 -15.50 -7.89
C ASP A 170 8.73 -16.28 -7.08
N GLY A 171 8.15 -15.66 -6.04
CA GLY A 171 7.11 -16.27 -5.21
C GLY A 171 7.57 -17.41 -4.29
N ASN A 172 8.83 -17.81 -4.40
CA ASN A 172 9.40 -18.89 -3.59
C ASN A 172 10.00 -18.31 -2.31
N PHE A 173 9.76 -18.96 -1.17
CA PHE A 173 10.25 -18.69 0.20
C PHE A 173 9.28 -18.00 1.17
#